data_AF-A0A537UPC1-F1
#
_entry.id   AF-A0A537UPC1-F1
#
_cell.length_a   1.000
_cell.length_b   1.000
_cell.length_c   1.000
_cell.angle_alpha   90.00
_cell.angle_beta   90.00
_cell.angle_gamma   90.00
#
_symmetry.space_group_name_H-M   'P 1'
#
loop_
_entity.id
_entity.type
_entity.pdbx_description
1 polymer ?
#
loop_
_entity_poly.entity_id
_entity_poly.type
_entity_poly.pdbx_seq_one_letter_code
_entity_poly.pdbx_strand_id
1 'polypeptide(L)' 'MPADISDQTLDFLLARAGLDLTPAQKAELKSVYPGIAAMAERVRKPRGIMAEPAHAYGFNPADLGEDL' A
#
# COMPACT_ATOMS: atom_id res chain seq x y z
N MET A 1 -3.22 11.13 -2.66
CA MET A 1 -3.48 10.61 -1.29
C MET A 1 -3.71 11.83 -0.41
N PRO A 2 -4.68 11.86 0.50
CA PRO A 2 -4.85 13.00 1.40
C PRO A 2 -3.55 13.31 2.15
N ALA A 3 -3.30 14.58 2.48
CA ALA A 3 -2.09 14.98 3.21
C ALA A 3 -2.17 14.61 4.71
N ASP A 4 -3.37 14.30 5.17
CA ASP A 4 -3.73 13.96 6.54
C ASP A 4 -4.58 12.68 6.59
N ILE A 5 -4.64 12.06 7.76
CA ILE A 5 -5.49 10.90 8.02
C ILE A 5 -6.18 11.08 9.37
N SER A 6 -7.48 10.81 9.42
CA SER A 6 -8.21 10.83 10.68
C SER A 6 -7.81 9.63 11.55
N ASP A 7 -7.94 9.74 12.87
CA ASP A 7 -7.67 8.59 13.77
C ASP A 7 -8.60 7.41 13.47
N GLN A 8 -9.87 7.68 13.20
CA GLN A 8 -10.84 6.65 12.84
C GLN A 8 -10.44 5.89 11.56
N THR A 9 -9.96 6.62 10.55
CA THR A 9 -9.48 5.99 9.30
C THR A 9 -8.21 5.17 9.55
N LEU A 10 -7.27 5.70 10.33
CA LEU A 10 -6.05 4.99 10.69
C LEU A 10 -6.38 3.70 11.45
N ASP A 11 -7.24 3.76 12.46
CA ASP A 11 -7.67 2.61 13.25
C ASP A 11 -8.34 1.53 12.39
N PHE A 12 -9.23 1.93 11.48
CA PHE A 12 -9.86 1.01 10.54
C PHE A 12 -8.84 0.28 9.66
N LEU A 13 -7.85 0.99 9.12
CA LEU A 13 -6.81 0.42 8.27
C LEU A 13 -5.88 -0.53 9.04
N LEU A 14 -5.52 -0.16 10.27
CA LEU A 14 -4.69 -1.02 11.14
C LEU A 14 -5.42 -2.32 11.50
N ALA A 15 -6.70 -2.23 11.87
CA ALA A 15 -7.52 -3.41 12.13
C ALA A 15 -7.67 -4.31 10.90
N ARG A 16 -7.89 -3.71 9.72
CA ARG A 16 -7.96 -4.46 8.44
C ARG A 16 -6.65 -5.17 8.11
N ALA A 17 -5.52 -4.58 8.50
CA ALA A 17 -4.20 -5.18 8.34
C ALA A 17 -3.87 -6.24 9.41
N GLY A 18 -4.76 -6.46 10.40
CA GLY A 18 -4.50 -7.37 11.52
C GLY A 18 -3.45 -6.86 12.50
N LEU A 19 -3.24 -5.54 12.56
CA LEU A 19 -2.24 -4.91 13.43
C LEU A 19 -2.89 -4.40 14.72
N ASP A 20 -2.37 -4.84 15.86
CA ASP A 20 -2.69 -4.30 17.18
C ASP A 20 -1.50 -3.47 17.69
N LEU A 21 -1.74 -2.20 17.99
CA LEU A 21 -0.71 -1.19 18.22
C LEU A 21 -1.07 -0.36 19.44
N THR A 22 -0.06 -0.07 20.25
CA THR A 22 -0.17 0.87 21.36
C THR A 22 -0.47 2.30 20.86
N PRO A 23 -1.06 3.16 21.70
CA PRO A 23 -1.31 4.56 21.33
C PRO A 23 -0.07 5.32 20.85
N ALA A 24 1.10 5.06 21.45
CA ALA A 24 2.35 5.69 21.05
C ALA A 24 2.77 5.29 19.62
N GLN A 25 2.64 4.02 19.26
CA GLN A 25 2.95 3.55 17.90
C GLN A 25 1.95 4.08 16.86
N LYS A 26 0.66 4.19 17.22
CA LYS A 26 -0.33 4.84 16.34
C LYS A 26 0.02 6.31 16.09
N ALA A 27 0.41 7.04 17.13
CA ALA A 27 0.83 8.43 17.02
C ALA A 27 2.08 8.58 16.12
N GLU A 28 3.06 7.68 16.29
CA GLU A 28 4.25 7.64 15.43
C GLU A 28 3.88 7.37 13.97
N LEU A 29 3.07 6.35 13.68
CA LEU A 29 2.61 6.03 12.32
C LEU A 29 1.82 7.18 11.69
N LYS A 30 0.97 7.85 12.47
CA LYS A 30 0.24 9.03 12.01
C LYS A 30 1.18 10.19 11.69
N SER A 31 2.25 10.37 12.46
CA SER A 31 3.22 11.45 12.24
C SER A 31 3.96 11.35 10.90
N VAL A 32 4.18 10.12 10.39
CA VAL A 32 4.87 9.90 9.11
C VAL A 32 3.95 9.93 7.88
N TYR A 33 2.63 9.82 8.08
CA TYR A 33 1.64 9.77 7.00
C TYR A 33 1.75 10.92 5.99
N PRO A 34 1.89 12.20 6.40
CA PRO A 34 2.02 13.31 5.44
C PRO A 34 3.23 13.17 4.51
N GLY A 35 4.35 12.62 5.02
CA GLY A 35 5.54 12.35 4.23
C GLY A 35 5.30 11.29 3.15
N ILE A 36 4.59 10.21 3.51
CA ILE A 36 4.20 9.16 2.56
C ILE A 36 3.20 9.69 1.51
N ALA A 37 2.25 10.53 1.92
CA ALA A 37 1.33 11.18 1.00
C ALA A 37 2.09 12.05 -0.02
N ALA A 38 3.06 12.85 0.43
CA ALA A 38 3.91 13.65 -0.45
C ALA A 38 4.77 12.78 -1.39
N MET A 39 5.28 11.64 -0.92
CA MET A 39 5.99 10.67 -1.76
C MET A 39 5.06 10.09 -2.84
N ALA A 40 3.84 9.71 -2.47
CA ALA A 40 2.86 9.16 -3.41
C ALA A 40 2.54 10.16 -4.53
N GLU A 41 2.39 11.45 -4.23
CA GLU A 41 2.14 12.50 -5.23
C GLU A 41 3.30 12.69 -6.21
N ARG A 42 4.54 12.42 -5.79
CA ARG A 42 5.71 12.47 -6.68
C ARG A 42 5.76 11.28 -7.64
N VAL A 43 5.37 10.09 -7.17
CA VAL A 43 5.54 8.83 -7.92
C VAL A 43 4.30 8.45 -8.74
N ARG A 44 3.09 8.77 -8.28
CA ARG A 44 1.82 8.44 -8.95
C ARG A 44 1.44 9.49 -9.99
N LYS A 45 2.32 9.72 -10.96
CA LYS A 45 2.01 10.52 -12.15
C LYS A 45 1.35 9.66 -13.21
N PRO A 46 0.55 10.25 -14.13
CA PRO A 46 0.02 9.52 -15.28
C PRO A 46 1.12 8.74 -15.98
N ARG A 47 0.87 7.46 -16.25
CA ARG A 47 1.78 6.59 -16.98
C ARG A 47 1.25 6.36 -18.39
N GLY A 48 2.15 6.09 -19.33
CA GLY A 48 1.75 5.69 -20.68
C GLY A 48 0.93 4.40 -20.64
N ILE A 49 0.06 4.19 -21.63
CA ILE A 49 -0.80 3.01 -21.70
C ILE A 49 -0.02 1.68 -21.75
N MET A 50 1.22 1.72 -22.26
CA MET A 50 2.13 0.56 -22.32
C MET A 50 3.07 0.47 -21.12
N ALA A 51 2.88 1.28 -20.08
CA ALA A 51 3.73 1.27 -18.90
C ALA A 51 3.35 0.09 -17.99
N GLU A 52 4.04 -1.03 -18.19
CA GLU A 52 3.84 -2.24 -17.39
C GLU A 52 4.38 -2.09 -15.96
N PRO A 53 3.86 -2.87 -14.99
CA PRO A 53 4.50 -3.06 -13.70
C PRO A 53 5.94 -3.57 -13.84
N ALA A 54 6.82 -3.24 -12.88
CA ALA A 54 8.22 -3.67 -12.91
C ALA A 54 8.38 -5.20 -12.90
N HIS A 55 7.41 -5.91 -12.31
CA HIS A 55 7.33 -7.36 -12.33
C HIS A 55 5.93 -7.74 -12.80
N ALA A 56 5.87 -8.58 -13.84
CA ALA A 56 4.65 -9.21 -14.31
C ALA A 56 4.75 -10.72 -14.06
N TYR A 57 3.60 -11.38 -13.93
CA TYR A 57 3.56 -12.82 -13.84
C TYR A 57 3.88 -13.42 -15.22
N GLY A 58 4.97 -14.18 -15.30
CA GLY A 58 5.40 -14.88 -16.49
C GLY A 58 4.96 -16.34 -16.42
N PHE A 59 3.74 -16.60 -16.87
CA PHE A 59 3.15 -17.94 -16.85
C PHE A 59 4.08 -19.00 -17.46
N ASN A 60 4.25 -20.09 -16.73
CA ASN A 60 4.91 -21.31 -17.16
C ASN A 60 3.92 -22.48 -17.01
N PRO A 61 3.82 -23.43 -17.96
CA PRO A 61 3.00 -24.64 -17.81
C PRO A 61 3.17 -25.38 -16.47
N ALA A 62 4.36 -25.35 -15.86
CA ALA A 62 4.61 -25.98 -14.55
C ALA A 62 3.92 -25.26 -13.37
N ASP A 63 3.40 -24.04 -13.55
CA ASP A 63 2.68 -23.29 -12.52
C ASP A 63 1.24 -23.80 -12.32
N LEU A 64 0.75 -24.68 -13.20
CA LEU A 64 -0.60 -25.26 -13.15
C LEU A 64 -0.75 -26.34 -12.05
N GLY A 65 0.36 -26.83 -11.47
CA GLY A 65 0.36 -27.99 -10.58
C GLY A 65 0.20 -29.31 -11.35
N GLU A 66 0.30 -30.46 -10.66
CA GLU A 66 0.21 -31.80 -11.29
C GLU A 66 -1.22 -32.21 -11.69
N ASP A 67 -2.22 -31.36 -11.48
CA ASP A 67 -3.65 -31.71 -11.58
C ASP A 67 -4.39 -31.07 -12.79
N LEU A 68 -3.67 -30.63 -13.83
CA LEU A 68 -4.25 -30.18 -15.12
C LEU A 68 -3.68 -30.92 -16.33
#